data_AF-R4GAJ4-F1
#
_entry.id   AF-R4GAJ4-F1
#
_cell.length_a   1.000
_cell.length_b   1.000
_cell.length_c   1.000
_cell.angle_alpha   90.00
_cell.angle_beta   90.00
_cell.angle_gamma   90.00
#
_symmetry.space_group_name_H-M   'P 1'
#
loop_
_entity.id
_entity.type
_entity.pdbx_description
1 polymer ?
#
loop_
_entity_poly.entity_id
_entity_poly.type
_entity_poly.pdbx_seq_one_letter_code
_entity_poly.pdbx_strand_id
1 'polypeptide(L)'
;MRMMTVDTPLSLSEGEPLKAGVQFRKKSSSLKAIQPKQKPKPRIFIQADPHEMLFSFTQKITEGMEPDVILECLDFEWELHRMYFFKSQVLSQLLATAVQNTDLHTADSYTKAFAIALRNLYNSKIEVNEDDVLGILASANVLQFPSLFYKCVQLMRSSIGPTNVCSYYSAGCKYQQPSLISDCERWVEVNLVPHLGSHIHLRKLPLELLQKVLRSSRLFTFNEFHLLRTTLCWVFLQQNPKIQIIPSYDTILTYFSSLPKICAFLEREIGQRYIAIFQSLRLHGITSSKHLEELWDINFLPLPWLTRILSDHYHALENGGDMVFQRDFNTQAVRFGLVLTEEPRYHAEIVSIYGFFFEIKAVRHEASAYSFYMQRVKHADPIISFFTAERSPVSLKQEREVKYEIKAQCQIDGKWEEFTTERLTQKFGVKKPASKSKVLKASIPSVPIYVTFSFLFPSS
;
A
#
# COMPACT_ATOMS: atom_id res chain seq x y z
N MET A 1 8.96 -29.92 -13.29
CA MET A 1 10.42 -29.73 -13.14
C MET A 1 11.06 -31.09 -13.28
N ARG A 2 11.86 -31.29 -14.33
CA ARG A 2 12.57 -32.54 -14.59
C ARG A 2 14.05 -32.24 -14.70
N MET A 3 14.88 -33.07 -14.09
CA MET A 3 16.32 -32.88 -14.09
C MET A 3 17.00 -34.10 -14.70
N MET A 4 17.86 -33.87 -15.69
CA MET A 4 18.61 -34.92 -16.35
C MET A 4 20.10 -34.72 -16.12
N THR A 5 20.76 -35.80 -15.70
CA THR A 5 22.22 -35.88 -15.58
C THR A 5 22.80 -36.43 -16.87
N VAL A 6 23.92 -35.86 -17.32
CA VAL A 6 24.51 -36.18 -18.64
C VAL A 6 25.03 -37.63 -18.76
N ASP A 7 25.09 -38.39 -17.66
CA ASP A 7 25.60 -39.76 -17.65
C ASP A 7 24.55 -40.81 -17.21
N THR A 8 23.89 -41.49 -18.16
CA THR A 8 23.34 -42.85 -17.97
C THR A 8 23.14 -43.57 -19.34
N PRO A 9 23.54 -44.84 -19.54
CA PRO A 9 23.55 -45.49 -20.85
C PRO A 9 22.19 -46.07 -21.29
N LEU A 10 21.94 -46.10 -22.60
CA LEU A 10 20.80 -46.71 -23.29
C LEU A 10 20.89 -48.25 -23.39
N SER A 11 19.76 -48.94 -23.24
CA SER A 11 19.57 -50.32 -23.73
C SER A 11 18.28 -50.45 -24.57
N LEU A 12 18.44 -50.90 -25.82
CA LEU A 12 17.43 -51.48 -26.75
C LEU A 12 17.27 -52.98 -26.39
N SER A 13 16.19 -53.74 -26.64
CA SER A 13 15.37 -53.92 -27.85
C SER A 13 14.12 -54.82 -27.64
N GLU A 14 13.15 -54.75 -28.58
CA GLU A 14 12.21 -55.79 -29.13
C GLU A 14 11.16 -56.51 -28.22
N GLY A 15 9.89 -56.79 -28.58
CA GLY A 15 9.06 -56.73 -29.79
C GLY A 15 7.59 -57.16 -29.49
N GLU A 16 6.65 -56.85 -30.41
CA GLU A 16 5.15 -56.85 -30.42
C GLU A 16 4.39 -58.23 -30.28
N PRO A 17 3.02 -58.41 -30.43
CA PRO A 17 1.92 -57.51 -30.92
C PRO A 17 0.44 -57.61 -30.38
N LEU A 18 -0.34 -56.54 -30.73
CA LEU A 18 -1.76 -56.40 -31.18
C LEU A 18 -2.99 -56.81 -30.34
N LYS A 19 -3.90 -55.85 -30.02
CA LYS A 19 -5.12 -55.49 -30.80
C LYS A 19 -6.03 -54.38 -30.19
N ALA A 20 -6.42 -53.46 -31.09
CA ALA A 20 -7.70 -52.74 -31.28
C ALA A 20 -8.24 -51.67 -30.28
N GLY A 21 -8.42 -50.43 -30.78
CA GLY A 21 -9.55 -49.56 -30.39
C GLY A 21 -9.30 -48.05 -30.27
N VAL A 22 -9.58 -47.31 -31.35
CA VAL A 22 -10.05 -45.89 -31.43
C VAL A 22 -9.02 -44.75 -31.22
N GLN A 23 -9.05 -43.82 -32.18
CA GLN A 23 -8.07 -42.75 -32.48
C GLN A 23 -8.10 -41.56 -31.50
N PHE A 24 -6.93 -41.19 -30.98
CA PHE A 24 -6.58 -39.81 -30.63
C PHE A 24 -5.21 -39.47 -31.24
N ARG A 25 -5.12 -38.33 -31.91
CA ARG A 25 -3.99 -37.86 -32.70
C ARG A 25 -2.80 -37.50 -31.79
N LYS A 26 -1.93 -38.48 -31.50
CA LYS A 26 -0.63 -38.26 -30.83
C LYS A 26 0.35 -37.60 -31.81
N LYS A 27 0.87 -36.41 -31.47
CA LYS A 27 2.12 -35.92 -32.07
C LYS A 27 3.27 -36.72 -31.46
N SER A 28 3.97 -37.48 -32.28
CA SER A 28 5.18 -38.21 -31.93
C SER A 28 6.36 -37.25 -31.79
N SER A 29 7.08 -37.31 -30.68
CA SER A 29 8.45 -36.82 -30.59
C SER A 29 9.38 -37.97 -30.97
N SER A 30 10.20 -37.75 -32.00
CA SER A 30 11.27 -38.66 -32.43
C SER A 30 12.60 -38.21 -31.81
N LEU A 31 13.38 -39.16 -31.30
CA LEU A 31 14.79 -38.96 -30.96
C LEU A 31 15.56 -38.53 -32.22
N LYS A 32 16.19 -37.36 -32.18
CA LYS A 32 17.21 -36.95 -33.15
C LYS A 32 18.49 -36.66 -32.40
N ALA A 33 19.57 -37.34 -32.80
CA ALA A 33 20.93 -37.00 -32.38
C ALA A 33 21.27 -35.59 -32.89
N ILE A 34 21.75 -34.73 -32.00
CA ILE A 34 22.25 -33.41 -32.34
C ILE A 34 23.72 -33.55 -32.75
N GLN A 35 24.04 -33.22 -33.99
CA GLN A 35 25.41 -32.97 -34.44
C GLN A 35 25.88 -31.59 -33.93
N PRO A 36 27.20 -31.40 -33.70
CA PRO A 36 27.74 -30.17 -33.12
C PRO A 36 27.42 -28.96 -34.00
N LYS A 37 26.66 -27.99 -33.47
CA LYS A 37 26.33 -26.75 -34.19
C LYS A 37 27.45 -25.72 -34.04
N GLN A 38 27.89 -25.22 -35.19
CA GLN A 38 28.77 -24.06 -35.35
C GLN A 38 28.22 -22.81 -34.64
N LYS A 39 29.13 -22.00 -34.09
CA LYS A 39 28.86 -20.69 -33.48
C LYS A 39 28.13 -19.75 -34.46
N PRO A 40 26.99 -19.13 -34.10
CA PRO A 40 26.37 -18.11 -34.92
C PRO A 40 27.10 -16.75 -34.78
N LYS A 41 27.19 -16.03 -35.90
CA LYS A 41 27.70 -14.65 -36.02
C LYS A 41 26.76 -13.64 -35.33
N PRO A 42 27.26 -12.47 -34.87
CA PRO A 42 26.53 -11.59 -33.96
C PRO A 42 25.36 -10.89 -34.66
N ARG A 43 24.18 -10.95 -34.05
CA ARG A 43 23.02 -10.10 -34.38
C ARG A 43 22.90 -9.00 -33.32
N ILE A 44 22.53 -7.82 -33.79
CA ILE A 44 22.50 -6.56 -33.02
C ILE A 44 21.31 -6.57 -32.04
N PHE A 45 21.62 -6.15 -30.80
CA PHE A 45 20.82 -6.20 -29.58
C PHE A 45 19.59 -5.28 -29.55
N ILE A 46 18.42 -5.82 -29.18
CA ILE A 46 17.40 -5.15 -28.36
C ILE A 46 16.76 -6.24 -27.46
N GLN A 47 16.98 -6.14 -26.14
CA GLN A 47 16.64 -7.09 -25.06
C GLN A 47 17.30 -8.49 -25.13
N ALA A 48 18.22 -8.75 -24.18
CA ALA A 48 18.85 -10.06 -24.02
C ALA A 48 17.85 -11.10 -23.50
N ASP A 49 17.76 -12.23 -24.19
CA ASP A 49 17.01 -13.42 -23.80
C ASP A 49 17.47 -13.90 -22.40
N PRO A 50 16.56 -14.20 -21.45
CA PRO A 50 16.93 -14.80 -20.15
C PRO A 50 17.88 -15.99 -20.24
N HIS A 51 17.79 -16.79 -21.32
CA HIS A 51 18.69 -17.93 -21.55
C HIS A 51 20.12 -17.47 -21.87
N GLU A 52 20.27 -16.55 -22.83
CA GLU A 52 21.58 -15.95 -23.16
C GLU A 52 22.19 -15.21 -21.97
N MET A 53 21.37 -14.55 -21.15
CA MET A 53 21.81 -13.87 -19.93
C MET A 53 22.40 -14.86 -18.92
N LEU A 54 21.73 -15.99 -18.67
CA LEU A 54 22.23 -17.00 -17.74
C LEU A 54 23.47 -17.69 -18.31
N PHE A 55 23.43 -18.11 -19.57
CA PHE A 55 24.54 -18.80 -20.25
C PHE A 55 25.83 -17.97 -20.28
N SER A 56 25.73 -16.70 -20.71
CA SER A 56 26.90 -15.81 -20.76
C SER A 56 27.49 -15.53 -19.38
N PHE A 57 26.65 -15.58 -18.33
CA PHE A 57 27.08 -15.39 -16.95
C PHE A 57 27.77 -16.64 -16.40
N THR A 58 27.15 -17.82 -16.55
CA THR A 58 27.71 -19.07 -16.05
C THR A 58 29.05 -19.37 -16.71
N GLN A 59 29.18 -19.17 -18.02
CA GLN A 59 30.43 -19.37 -18.75
C GLN A 59 31.59 -18.51 -18.20
N LYS A 60 31.31 -17.28 -17.74
CA LYS A 60 32.32 -16.42 -17.10
C LYS A 60 32.75 -16.92 -15.73
N ILE A 61 31.80 -17.45 -14.94
CA ILE A 61 32.05 -17.91 -13.57
C ILE A 61 32.70 -19.29 -13.52
N THR A 62 32.35 -20.17 -14.46
CA THR A 62 32.86 -21.54 -14.51
C THR A 62 34.11 -21.69 -15.39
N GLU A 63 34.69 -20.57 -15.85
CA GLU A 63 35.86 -20.53 -16.74
C GLU A 63 35.71 -21.40 -18.00
N GLY A 64 34.47 -21.57 -18.46
CA GLY A 64 34.14 -22.39 -19.63
C GLY A 64 33.98 -23.89 -19.37
N MET A 65 33.84 -24.35 -18.12
CA MET A 65 33.37 -25.71 -17.85
C MET A 65 32.02 -25.97 -18.51
N GLU A 66 31.83 -27.21 -18.97
CA GLU A 66 30.56 -27.65 -19.57
C GLU A 66 29.50 -27.91 -18.47
N PRO A 67 28.23 -27.56 -18.73
CA PRO A 67 27.13 -27.86 -17.82
C PRO A 67 26.88 -29.38 -17.74
N ASP A 68 26.70 -29.91 -16.53
CA ASP A 68 26.52 -31.34 -16.24
C ASP A 68 25.08 -31.71 -15.83
N VAL A 69 24.18 -30.72 -15.84
CA VAL A 69 22.74 -30.87 -15.58
C VAL A 69 21.92 -30.04 -16.53
N ILE A 70 20.84 -30.63 -17.03
CA ILE A 70 19.77 -29.92 -17.71
C ILE A 70 18.52 -29.96 -16.83
N LEU A 71 17.96 -28.77 -16.61
CA LEU A 71 16.73 -28.57 -15.87
C LEU A 71 15.61 -28.14 -16.83
N GLU A 72 14.54 -28.92 -16.92
CA GLU A 72 13.34 -28.60 -17.71
C GLU A 72 12.24 -28.00 -16.81
N CYS A 73 11.92 -26.73 -17.03
CA CYS A 73 10.77 -26.05 -16.44
C CYS A 73 10.43 -24.75 -17.19
N LEU A 74 9.18 -24.28 -17.08
CA LEU A 74 8.69 -23.06 -17.75
C LEU A 74 8.71 -23.15 -19.29
N ASP A 75 8.65 -24.35 -19.87
CA ASP A 75 8.89 -24.61 -21.31
C ASP A 75 10.32 -24.25 -21.79
N PHE A 76 11.28 -24.15 -20.87
CA PHE A 76 12.70 -23.95 -21.14
C PHE A 76 13.58 -25.08 -20.60
N GLU A 77 14.70 -25.30 -21.28
CA GLU A 77 15.82 -26.14 -20.85
C GLU A 77 16.93 -25.25 -20.29
N TRP A 78 17.27 -25.42 -19.02
CA TRP A 78 18.29 -24.65 -18.31
C TRP A 78 19.53 -25.50 -18.10
N GLU A 79 20.62 -25.14 -18.77
CA GLU A 79 21.93 -25.78 -18.64
C GLU A 79 22.65 -25.25 -17.38
N LEU A 80 22.97 -26.13 -16.44
CA LEU A 80 23.46 -25.78 -15.11
C LEU A 80 24.60 -26.71 -14.65
N HIS A 81 25.27 -26.35 -13.55
CA HIS A 81 26.37 -27.10 -12.95
C HIS A 81 26.01 -27.57 -11.53
N ARG A 82 26.10 -28.89 -11.27
CA ARG A 82 25.72 -29.53 -9.98
C ARG A 82 26.38 -28.90 -8.77
N MET A 83 27.63 -28.47 -8.91
CA MET A 83 28.42 -27.89 -7.83
C MET A 83 27.81 -26.63 -7.19
N TYR A 84 26.85 -25.96 -7.83
CA TYR A 84 26.19 -24.76 -7.28
C TYR A 84 24.81 -25.03 -6.67
N PHE A 85 24.31 -26.27 -6.71
CA PHE A 85 22.95 -26.58 -6.28
C PHE A 85 22.76 -26.56 -4.76
N PHE A 86 23.84 -26.64 -3.98
CA PHE A 86 23.80 -26.64 -2.51
C PHE A 86 23.09 -25.41 -1.90
N LYS A 87 22.96 -24.32 -2.65
CA LYS A 87 22.23 -23.12 -2.22
C LYS A 87 20.70 -23.25 -2.31
N SER A 88 20.21 -24.23 -3.08
CA SER A 88 18.78 -24.50 -3.30
C SER A 88 18.47 -25.91 -2.79
N GLN A 89 17.59 -25.99 -1.79
CA GLN A 89 17.19 -27.29 -1.24
C GLN A 89 16.46 -28.16 -2.26
N VAL A 90 15.62 -27.56 -3.12
CA VAL A 90 14.87 -28.31 -4.14
C VAL A 90 15.81 -28.93 -5.18
N LEU A 91 16.69 -28.14 -5.78
CA LEU A 91 17.69 -28.65 -6.72
C LEU A 91 18.61 -29.71 -6.10
N SER A 92 19.01 -29.53 -4.83
CA SER A 92 19.81 -30.52 -4.10
C SER A 92 19.05 -31.83 -3.89
N GLN A 93 17.77 -31.76 -3.53
CA GLN A 93 16.92 -32.94 -3.36
C GLN A 93 16.64 -33.63 -4.69
N LEU A 94 16.25 -32.89 -5.73
CA LEU A 94 16.05 -33.44 -7.07
C LEU A 94 17.31 -34.13 -7.61
N LEU A 95 18.51 -33.63 -7.23
CA LEU A 95 19.77 -34.26 -7.60
C LEU A 95 19.99 -35.55 -6.83
N ALA A 96 19.69 -35.55 -5.54
CA ALA A 96 19.82 -36.72 -4.68
C ALA A 96 18.80 -37.83 -5.00
N THR A 97 17.60 -37.47 -5.48
CA THR A 97 16.49 -38.40 -5.73
C THR A 97 16.33 -38.76 -7.20
N ALA A 98 17.38 -38.60 -8.02
CA ALA A 98 17.39 -38.76 -9.49
C ALA A 98 16.11 -39.42 -10.04
N VAL A 99 15.22 -38.57 -10.58
CA VAL A 99 13.90 -38.86 -11.14
C VAL A 99 12.75 -38.96 -10.12
N GLN A 100 12.00 -37.87 -9.97
CA GLN A 100 10.53 -37.94 -9.93
C GLN A 100 9.89 -36.62 -10.41
N ASN A 101 8.84 -36.76 -11.22
CA ASN A 101 8.09 -35.66 -11.83
C ASN A 101 7.32 -34.87 -10.76
N THR A 102 7.65 -33.60 -10.61
CA THR A 102 6.76 -32.62 -9.98
C THR A 102 6.25 -31.65 -11.04
N ASP A 103 4.94 -31.69 -11.31
CA ASP A 103 4.27 -30.70 -12.16
C ASP A 103 4.26 -29.35 -11.45
N LEU A 104 4.84 -28.34 -12.10
CA LEU A 104 4.84 -26.96 -11.64
C LEU A 104 4.31 -26.10 -12.80
N HIS A 105 3.10 -25.57 -12.60
CA HIS A 105 2.56 -24.54 -13.48
C HIS A 105 3.09 -23.19 -13.03
N THR A 106 3.90 -22.56 -13.87
CA THR A 106 4.34 -21.17 -13.70
C THR A 106 4.23 -20.47 -15.05
N ALA A 107 3.70 -19.24 -15.06
CA ALA A 107 3.39 -18.50 -16.28
C ALA A 107 4.60 -17.78 -16.89
N ASP A 108 4.55 -17.49 -18.19
CA ASP A 108 5.65 -16.95 -19.03
C ASP A 108 6.29 -15.65 -18.54
N SER A 109 5.62 -14.86 -17.70
CA SER A 109 6.17 -13.63 -17.11
C SER A 109 7.22 -13.87 -16.02
N TYR A 110 7.42 -15.12 -15.57
CA TYR A 110 8.37 -15.47 -14.51
C TYR A 110 9.74 -15.94 -15.02
N THR A 111 9.91 -16.15 -16.33
CA THR A 111 11.14 -16.72 -16.90
C THR A 111 12.38 -15.87 -16.63
N LYS A 112 12.28 -14.54 -16.76
CA LYS A 112 13.38 -13.61 -16.43
C LYS A 112 13.74 -13.66 -14.95
N ALA A 113 12.74 -13.61 -14.07
CA ALA A 113 12.97 -13.62 -12.63
C ALA A 113 13.54 -14.97 -12.14
N PHE A 114 13.11 -16.07 -12.76
CA PHE A 114 13.63 -17.40 -12.52
C PHE A 114 15.09 -17.52 -12.97
N ALA A 115 15.43 -16.99 -14.15
CA ALA A 115 16.83 -16.92 -14.61
C ALA A 115 17.71 -16.12 -13.63
N ILE A 116 17.22 -14.97 -13.12
CA ILE A 116 17.94 -14.19 -12.10
C ILE A 116 18.11 -15.00 -10.80
N ALA A 117 17.12 -15.78 -10.38
CA ALA A 117 17.23 -16.64 -9.21
C ALA A 117 18.28 -17.75 -9.41
N LEU A 118 18.30 -18.41 -10.58
CA LEU A 118 19.32 -19.40 -10.94
C LEU A 118 20.71 -18.77 -11.02
N ARG A 119 20.83 -17.57 -11.60
CA ARG A 119 22.09 -16.82 -11.64
C ARG A 119 22.66 -16.59 -10.25
N ASN A 120 21.82 -16.32 -9.26
CA ASN A 120 22.24 -16.13 -7.87
C ASN A 120 22.79 -17.41 -7.19
N LEU A 121 22.59 -18.60 -7.78
CA LEU A 121 23.29 -19.81 -7.33
C LEU A 121 24.81 -19.69 -7.55
N TYR A 122 25.21 -19.04 -8.64
CA TYR A 122 26.61 -18.85 -9.02
C TYR A 122 27.25 -17.63 -8.34
N ASN A 123 26.44 -16.64 -7.91
CA ASN A 123 26.96 -15.44 -7.28
C ASN A 123 27.48 -15.68 -5.86
N SER A 124 28.65 -15.12 -5.53
CA SER A 124 29.14 -15.03 -4.15
C SER A 124 28.34 -14.02 -3.31
N LYS A 125 27.82 -12.95 -3.94
CA LYS A 125 26.95 -11.93 -3.33
C LYS A 125 25.61 -11.88 -4.05
N ILE A 126 24.52 -11.93 -3.27
CA ILE A 126 23.16 -11.95 -3.83
C ILE A 126 22.80 -10.58 -4.43
N GLU A 127 22.38 -10.59 -5.69
CA GLU A 127 21.95 -9.41 -6.45
C GLU A 127 20.46 -9.54 -6.79
N VAL A 128 19.67 -8.53 -6.39
CA VAL A 128 18.23 -8.47 -6.61
C VAL A 128 17.85 -7.05 -7.02
N ASN A 129 17.00 -6.94 -8.03
CA ASN A 129 16.54 -5.68 -8.61
C ASN A 129 15.13 -5.38 -8.09
N GLU A 130 14.77 -4.12 -7.89
CA GLU A 130 13.43 -3.75 -7.40
C GLU A 130 12.31 -4.10 -8.40
N ASP A 131 12.55 -3.94 -9.70
CA ASP A 131 11.55 -4.20 -10.75
C ASP A 131 11.12 -5.66 -10.82
N ASP A 132 12.07 -6.58 -10.60
CA ASP A 132 11.86 -8.02 -10.74
C ASP A 132 11.65 -8.73 -9.37
N VAL A 133 11.73 -8.00 -8.24
CA VAL A 133 11.82 -8.59 -6.89
C VAL A 133 10.67 -9.53 -6.55
N LEU A 134 9.45 -9.24 -7.02
CA LEU A 134 8.27 -10.08 -6.79
C LEU A 134 8.40 -11.44 -7.48
N GLY A 135 8.89 -11.43 -8.72
CA GLY A 135 9.15 -12.65 -9.47
C GLY A 135 10.29 -13.45 -8.82
N ILE A 136 11.37 -12.75 -8.43
CA ILE A 136 12.55 -13.39 -7.83
C ILE A 136 12.20 -14.01 -6.48
N LEU A 137 11.38 -13.33 -5.65
CA LEU A 137 10.86 -13.89 -4.39
C LEU A 137 10.07 -15.18 -4.63
N ALA A 138 9.19 -15.18 -5.64
CA ALA A 138 8.42 -16.37 -6.01
C ALA A 138 9.33 -17.53 -6.45
N SER A 139 10.32 -17.25 -7.30
CA SER A 139 11.31 -18.24 -7.74
C SER A 139 12.17 -18.74 -6.58
N ALA A 140 12.60 -17.87 -5.67
CA ALA A 140 13.37 -18.24 -4.48
C ALA A 140 12.58 -19.17 -3.55
N ASN A 141 11.28 -18.93 -3.40
CA ASN A 141 10.39 -19.83 -2.65
C ASN A 141 10.24 -21.18 -3.34
N VAL A 142 10.07 -21.22 -4.66
CA VAL A 142 9.98 -22.48 -5.43
C VAL A 142 11.28 -23.27 -5.33
N LEU A 143 12.43 -22.62 -5.44
CA LEU A 143 13.75 -23.26 -5.34
C LEU A 143 14.13 -23.63 -3.90
N GLN A 144 13.37 -23.16 -2.89
CA GLN A 144 13.76 -23.21 -1.48
C GLN A 144 15.19 -22.70 -1.30
N PHE A 145 15.41 -21.45 -1.69
CA PHE A 145 16.68 -20.72 -1.62
C PHE A 145 16.58 -19.63 -0.53
N PRO A 146 16.84 -19.93 0.76
CA PRO A 146 16.43 -19.07 1.87
C PRO A 146 17.16 -17.72 1.90
N SER A 147 18.45 -17.68 1.57
CA SER A 147 19.22 -16.44 1.57
C SER A 147 18.77 -15.47 0.48
N LEU A 148 18.39 -15.98 -0.70
CA LEU A 148 17.81 -15.16 -1.78
C LEU A 148 16.43 -14.66 -1.38
N PHE A 149 15.60 -15.54 -0.84
CA PHE A 149 14.26 -15.18 -0.35
C PHE A 149 14.35 -14.07 0.71
N TYR A 150 15.22 -14.22 1.72
CA TYR A 150 15.43 -13.22 2.75
C TYR A 150 15.91 -11.88 2.17
N LYS A 151 16.84 -11.89 1.21
CA LYS A 151 17.34 -10.67 0.56
C LYS A 151 16.23 -9.95 -0.22
N CYS A 152 15.37 -10.68 -0.93
CA CYS A 152 14.19 -10.11 -1.59
C CYS A 152 13.26 -9.43 -0.59
N VAL A 153 12.94 -10.08 0.54
CA VAL A 153 12.09 -9.49 1.59
C VAL A 153 12.72 -8.20 2.14
N GLN A 154 14.03 -8.18 2.42
CA GLN A 154 14.68 -6.96 2.89
C GLN A 154 14.62 -5.82 1.87
N LEU A 155 14.86 -6.11 0.59
CA LEU A 155 14.76 -5.11 -0.48
C LEU A 155 13.34 -4.54 -0.56
N MET A 156 12.33 -5.41 -0.57
CA MET A 156 10.92 -5.00 -0.61
C MET A 156 10.54 -4.11 0.57
N ARG A 157 11.05 -4.39 1.78
CA ARG A 157 10.79 -3.58 2.97
C ARG A 157 11.41 -2.19 2.88
N SER A 158 12.57 -2.05 2.24
CA SER A 158 13.24 -0.74 2.05
C SER A 158 12.67 0.09 0.89
N SER A 159 11.99 -0.52 -0.08
CA SER A 159 11.51 0.14 -1.30
C SER A 159 9.98 0.23 -1.42
N ILE A 160 9.27 0.18 -0.28
CA ILE A 160 7.80 0.31 -0.28
C ILE A 160 7.38 1.70 -0.80
N GLY A 161 6.52 1.70 -1.81
CA GLY A 161 6.02 2.91 -2.46
C GLY A 161 4.63 2.72 -3.07
N PRO A 162 4.07 3.78 -3.67
CA PRO A 162 2.68 3.77 -4.14
C PRO A 162 2.40 2.76 -5.24
N THR A 163 3.39 2.42 -6.06
CA THR A 163 3.24 1.51 -7.19
C THR A 163 3.26 0.03 -6.78
N ASN A 164 3.95 -0.28 -5.68
CA ASN A 164 4.30 -1.65 -5.28
C ASN A 164 3.68 -2.10 -3.94
N VAL A 165 3.22 -1.19 -3.08
CA VAL A 165 2.73 -1.52 -1.73
C VAL A 165 1.63 -2.58 -1.72
N CYS A 166 0.68 -2.50 -2.67
CA CYS A 166 -0.43 -3.45 -2.75
C CYS A 166 0.06 -4.86 -3.13
N SER A 167 1.01 -4.96 -4.07
CA SER A 167 1.59 -6.23 -4.49
C SER A 167 2.56 -6.79 -3.44
N TYR A 168 3.31 -5.93 -2.74
CA TYR A 168 4.19 -6.32 -1.64
C TYR A 168 3.39 -6.83 -0.45
N TYR A 169 2.29 -6.17 -0.07
CA TYR A 169 1.36 -6.66 0.94
C TYR A 169 0.78 -8.03 0.55
N SER A 170 0.32 -8.18 -0.69
CA SER A 170 -0.22 -9.45 -1.19
C SER A 170 0.82 -10.58 -1.15
N ALA A 171 2.07 -10.28 -1.52
CA ALA A 171 3.18 -11.21 -1.41
C ALA A 171 3.48 -11.54 0.06
N GLY A 172 3.50 -10.55 0.95
CA GLY A 172 3.68 -10.74 2.40
C GLY A 172 2.64 -11.70 2.97
N CYS A 173 1.37 -11.54 2.62
CA CYS A 173 0.31 -12.46 3.01
C CYS A 173 0.52 -13.86 2.42
N LYS A 174 0.80 -13.96 1.12
CA LYS A 174 0.99 -15.24 0.41
C LYS A 174 2.14 -16.06 0.99
N TYR A 175 3.26 -15.42 1.30
CA TYR A 175 4.47 -16.07 1.82
C TYR A 175 4.62 -15.94 3.35
N GLN A 176 3.56 -15.53 4.04
CA GLN A 176 3.49 -15.42 5.51
C GLN A 176 4.67 -14.64 6.12
N GLN A 177 4.96 -13.45 5.58
CA GLN A 177 6.02 -12.56 6.04
C GLN A 177 5.46 -11.40 6.88
N PRO A 178 5.35 -11.54 8.23
CA PRO A 178 4.67 -10.57 9.08
C PRO A 178 5.34 -9.19 9.14
N SER A 179 6.68 -9.14 9.02
CA SER A 179 7.44 -7.89 8.97
C SER A 179 7.08 -7.08 7.72
N LEU A 180 7.05 -7.71 6.55
CA LEU A 180 6.66 -7.05 5.30
C LEU A 180 5.20 -6.60 5.32
N ILE A 181 4.29 -7.43 5.86
CA ILE A 181 2.87 -7.07 6.03
C ILE A 181 2.75 -5.81 6.89
N SER A 182 3.43 -5.79 8.04
CA SER A 182 3.38 -4.67 8.99
C SER A 182 3.95 -3.39 8.39
N ASP A 183 5.07 -3.48 7.64
CA ASP A 183 5.67 -2.32 6.98
C ASP A 183 4.78 -1.77 5.86
N CYS A 184 4.09 -2.65 5.10
CA CYS A 184 3.11 -2.23 4.10
C CYS A 184 1.88 -1.57 4.75
N GLU A 185 1.31 -2.16 5.80
CA GLU A 185 0.20 -1.58 6.56
C GLU A 185 0.57 -0.20 7.08
N ARG A 186 1.75 -0.08 7.68
CA ARG A 186 2.27 1.17 8.22
C ARG A 186 2.44 2.22 7.14
N TRP A 187 2.97 1.84 5.98
CA TRP A 187 3.11 2.75 4.84
C TRP A 187 1.74 3.26 4.38
N VAL A 188 0.73 2.40 4.26
CA VAL A 188 -0.61 2.80 3.82
C VAL A 188 -1.29 3.71 4.85
N GLU A 189 -1.15 3.45 6.15
CA GLU A 189 -1.70 4.34 7.19
C GLU A 189 -1.24 5.80 7.07
N VAL A 190 0.01 6.04 6.68
CA VAL A 190 0.53 7.40 6.56
C VAL A 190 0.27 7.97 5.17
N ASN A 191 0.27 7.13 4.14
CA ASN A 191 0.31 7.56 2.74
C ASN A 191 -0.98 7.32 1.95
N LEU A 192 -2.04 6.74 2.55
CA LEU A 192 -3.32 6.46 1.89
C LEU A 192 -3.91 7.70 1.22
N VAL A 193 -4.04 8.80 1.97
CA VAL A 193 -4.60 10.06 1.48
C VAL A 193 -3.57 10.88 0.68
N PRO A 194 -2.36 11.17 1.20
CA PRO A 194 -1.45 12.11 0.55
C PRO A 194 -0.76 11.58 -0.71
N HIS A 195 -0.55 10.26 -0.85
CA HIS A 195 0.19 9.70 -2.00
C HIS A 195 -0.60 8.66 -2.77
N LEU A 196 -1.17 7.65 -2.10
CA LEU A 196 -1.88 6.58 -2.78
C LEU A 196 -3.21 7.08 -3.39
N GLY A 197 -3.88 8.01 -2.72
CA GLY A 197 -5.15 8.61 -3.16
C GLY A 197 -5.08 9.35 -4.50
N SER A 198 -3.89 9.81 -4.90
CA SER A 198 -3.63 10.47 -6.19
C SER A 198 -3.08 9.52 -7.25
N HIS A 199 -2.92 8.23 -6.95
CA HIS A 199 -2.34 7.25 -7.86
C HIS A 199 -3.36 6.20 -8.30
N ILE A 200 -3.29 5.82 -9.58
CA ILE A 200 -4.14 4.75 -10.15
C ILE A 200 -3.98 3.41 -9.41
N HIS A 201 -2.83 3.18 -8.78
CA HIS A 201 -2.54 1.98 -7.98
C HIS A 201 -3.44 1.83 -6.74
N LEU A 202 -4.16 2.88 -6.32
CA LEU A 202 -5.21 2.80 -5.30
C LEU A 202 -6.19 1.64 -5.59
N ARG A 203 -6.50 1.40 -6.87
CA ARG A 203 -7.40 0.30 -7.29
C ARG A 203 -6.93 -1.10 -6.90
N LYS A 204 -5.61 -1.28 -6.70
CA LYS A 204 -5.02 -2.58 -6.34
C LYS A 204 -5.08 -2.81 -4.83
N LEU A 205 -5.48 -1.82 -4.04
CA LEU A 205 -5.54 -1.92 -2.58
C LEU A 205 -6.64 -2.92 -2.17
N PRO A 206 -6.30 -4.01 -1.46
CA PRO A 206 -7.27 -4.98 -0.99
C PRO A 206 -8.27 -4.38 0.00
N LEU A 207 -9.54 -4.82 -0.06
CA LEU A 207 -10.61 -4.36 0.83
C LEU A 207 -10.25 -4.53 2.32
N GLU A 208 -9.71 -5.69 2.69
CA GLU A 208 -9.32 -5.99 4.08
C GLU A 208 -8.23 -5.05 4.61
N LEU A 209 -7.25 -4.73 3.76
CA LEU A 209 -6.18 -3.80 4.11
C LEU A 209 -6.74 -2.38 4.29
N LEU A 210 -7.58 -1.93 3.36
CA LEU A 210 -8.25 -0.63 3.48
C LEU A 210 -9.08 -0.55 4.78
N GLN A 211 -9.89 -1.56 5.06
CA GLN A 211 -10.71 -1.62 6.27
C GLN A 211 -9.85 -1.58 7.55
N LYS A 212 -8.74 -2.32 7.59
CA LYS A 212 -7.81 -2.32 8.71
C LYS A 212 -7.17 -0.94 8.92
N VAL A 213 -6.73 -0.31 7.84
CA VAL A 213 -6.12 1.04 7.87
C VAL A 213 -7.12 2.11 8.32
N LEU A 214 -8.37 2.07 7.83
CA LEU A 214 -9.40 3.03 8.21
C LEU A 214 -9.74 3.00 9.71
N ARG A 215 -9.58 1.85 10.36
CA ARG A 215 -9.78 1.68 11.81
C ARG A 215 -8.54 2.04 12.64
N SER A 216 -7.39 2.23 12.01
CA SER A 216 -6.15 2.52 12.71
C SER A 216 -6.16 3.94 13.30
N SER A 217 -5.78 4.06 14.57
CA SER A 217 -5.57 5.35 15.23
C SER A 217 -4.29 6.08 14.75
N ARG A 218 -3.45 5.40 13.94
CA ARG A 218 -2.25 5.98 13.34
C ARG A 218 -2.48 6.57 11.95
N LEU A 219 -3.64 6.31 11.35
CA LEU A 219 -4.00 6.79 10.02
C LEU A 219 -3.91 8.32 9.95
N PHE A 220 -3.11 8.80 8.99
CA PHE A 220 -2.99 10.20 8.65
C PHE A 220 -4.02 10.59 7.58
N THR A 221 -4.65 11.75 7.78
CA THR A 221 -5.49 12.42 6.79
C THR A 221 -5.43 13.93 7.02
N PHE A 222 -5.56 14.72 5.95
CA PHE A 222 -5.68 16.18 6.06
C PHE A 222 -6.93 16.60 6.84
N ASN A 223 -8.06 15.93 6.57
CA ASN A 223 -9.28 15.98 7.35
C ASN A 223 -10.18 14.79 6.99
N GLU A 224 -11.28 14.59 7.72
CA GLU A 224 -12.18 13.44 7.49
C GLU A 224 -12.84 13.47 6.10
N PHE A 225 -13.03 14.66 5.52
CA PHE A 225 -13.60 14.78 4.17
C PHE A 225 -12.62 14.29 3.08
N HIS A 226 -11.34 14.60 3.17
CA HIS A 226 -10.33 14.05 2.25
C HIS A 226 -10.27 12.52 2.31
N LEU A 227 -10.36 11.95 3.52
CA LEU A 227 -10.39 10.49 3.69
C LEU A 227 -11.62 9.87 3.04
N LEU A 228 -12.79 10.50 3.17
CA LEU A 228 -13.99 10.08 2.48
C LEU A 228 -13.81 10.12 0.95
N ARG A 229 -13.27 11.22 0.40
CA ARG A 229 -13.02 11.36 -1.05
C ARG A 229 -12.10 10.27 -1.58
N THR A 230 -11.00 9.97 -0.87
CA THR A 230 -10.10 8.86 -1.22
C THR A 230 -10.84 7.52 -1.20
N THR A 231 -11.69 7.29 -0.21
CA THR A 231 -12.48 6.06 -0.08
C THR A 231 -13.51 5.92 -1.22
N LEU A 232 -14.21 6.99 -1.57
CA LEU A 232 -15.13 7.05 -2.72
C LEU A 232 -14.40 6.79 -4.04
N CYS A 233 -13.22 7.38 -4.22
CA CYS A 233 -12.36 7.14 -5.39
C CYS A 233 -11.98 5.67 -5.49
N TRP A 234 -11.59 5.04 -4.38
CA TRP A 234 -11.29 3.62 -4.34
C TRP A 234 -12.50 2.78 -4.81
N VAL A 235 -13.70 3.03 -4.28
CA VAL A 235 -14.92 2.31 -4.71
C VAL A 235 -15.20 2.53 -6.19
N PHE A 236 -15.10 3.76 -6.67
CA PHE A 236 -15.29 4.08 -8.08
C PHE A 236 -14.33 3.28 -8.98
N LEU A 237 -13.05 3.17 -8.60
CA LEU A 237 -12.06 2.38 -9.33
C LEU A 237 -12.34 0.87 -9.29
N GLN A 238 -12.95 0.36 -8.21
CA GLN A 238 -13.41 -1.03 -8.16
C GLN A 238 -14.57 -1.29 -9.13
N GLN A 239 -15.51 -0.34 -9.25
CA GLN A 239 -16.67 -0.46 -10.13
C GLN A 239 -16.33 -0.25 -11.60
N ASN A 240 -15.25 0.45 -11.91
CA ASN A 240 -14.88 0.85 -13.27
C ASN A 240 -13.50 0.29 -13.66
N PRO A 241 -13.37 -1.03 -13.89
CA PRO A 241 -12.06 -1.66 -14.04
C PRO A 241 -11.30 -1.25 -15.32
N LYS A 242 -11.99 -0.67 -16.30
CA LYS A 242 -11.38 -0.22 -17.56
C LYS A 242 -10.61 1.10 -17.42
N ILE A 243 -10.81 1.85 -16.34
CA ILE A 243 -10.16 3.14 -16.12
C ILE A 243 -8.68 2.92 -15.79
N GLN A 244 -7.80 3.65 -16.48
CA GLN A 244 -6.34 3.56 -16.33
C GLN A 244 -5.69 4.82 -15.77
N ILE A 245 -6.47 5.88 -15.54
CA ILE A 245 -6.00 7.18 -15.04
C ILE A 245 -6.79 7.53 -13.79
N ILE A 246 -6.17 8.22 -12.83
CA ILE A 246 -6.85 8.68 -11.63
C ILE A 246 -7.98 9.67 -12.02
N PRO A 247 -9.24 9.41 -11.64
CA PRO A 247 -10.35 10.28 -12.00
C PRO A 247 -10.31 11.59 -11.19
N SER A 248 -10.84 12.67 -11.76
CA SER A 248 -11.14 13.87 -10.99
C SER A 248 -12.26 13.60 -9.99
N TYR A 249 -12.33 14.39 -8.92
CA TYR A 249 -13.39 14.25 -7.94
C TYR A 249 -14.77 14.56 -8.52
N ASP A 250 -14.89 15.54 -9.42
CA ASP A 250 -16.15 15.86 -10.09
C ASP A 250 -16.66 14.69 -10.95
N THR A 251 -15.75 13.92 -11.56
CA THR A 251 -16.10 12.70 -12.30
C THR A 251 -16.73 11.66 -11.36
N ILE A 252 -16.15 11.50 -10.15
CA ILE A 252 -16.66 10.57 -9.13
C ILE A 252 -18.05 11.04 -8.65
N LEU A 253 -18.20 12.33 -8.34
CA LEU A 253 -19.48 12.91 -7.94
C LEU A 253 -20.55 12.69 -9.01
N THR A 254 -20.24 13.03 -10.26
CA THR A 254 -21.16 12.87 -11.40
C THR A 254 -21.56 11.41 -11.59
N TYR A 255 -20.59 10.49 -11.48
CA TYR A 255 -20.88 9.07 -11.60
C TYR A 255 -21.91 8.60 -10.57
N PHE A 256 -21.68 8.83 -9.27
CA PHE A 256 -22.58 8.33 -8.23
C PHE A 256 -23.93 9.06 -8.21
N SER A 257 -23.94 10.38 -8.42
CA SER A 257 -25.18 11.18 -8.48
C SER A 257 -26.06 10.86 -9.70
N SER A 258 -25.47 10.40 -10.81
CA SER A 258 -26.20 9.96 -12.01
C SER A 258 -26.89 8.60 -11.86
N LEU A 259 -26.57 7.83 -10.81
CA LEU A 259 -27.18 6.53 -10.58
C LEU A 259 -28.66 6.69 -10.19
N PRO A 260 -29.53 5.67 -10.47
CA PRO A 260 -30.95 5.75 -10.14
C PRO A 260 -31.22 6.10 -8.66
N LYS A 261 -31.99 7.15 -8.40
CA LYS A 261 -32.26 7.64 -7.02
C LYS A 261 -33.32 6.84 -6.25
N ILE A 262 -33.46 5.54 -6.57
CA ILE A 262 -34.40 4.63 -5.88
C ILE A 262 -33.90 4.34 -4.46
N CYS A 263 -32.59 4.13 -4.31
CA CYS A 263 -31.89 3.97 -3.04
C CYS A 263 -30.43 4.42 -3.17
N ALA A 264 -29.79 4.66 -2.03
CA ALA A 264 -28.39 5.06 -1.98
C ALA A 264 -27.47 3.94 -2.49
N PHE A 265 -26.30 4.29 -3.02
CA PHE A 265 -25.35 3.30 -3.55
C PHE A 265 -25.03 2.17 -2.56
N LEU A 266 -24.79 2.48 -1.28
CA LEU A 266 -24.45 1.49 -0.25
C LEU A 266 -25.59 0.51 0.09
N GLU A 267 -26.84 0.87 -0.21
CA GLU A 267 -28.01 0.01 0.05
C GLU A 267 -28.22 -1.02 -1.08
N ARG A 268 -27.58 -0.82 -2.23
CA ARG A 268 -27.62 -1.73 -3.37
C ARG A 268 -26.80 -2.99 -3.08
N GLU A 269 -27.14 -4.10 -3.72
CA GLU A 269 -26.42 -5.38 -3.59
C GLU A 269 -24.90 -5.23 -3.80
N ILE A 270 -24.49 -4.50 -4.85
CA ILE A 270 -23.07 -4.25 -5.14
C ILE A 270 -22.37 -3.39 -4.08
N GLY A 271 -23.13 -2.55 -3.38
CA GLY A 271 -22.68 -1.58 -2.39
C GLY A 271 -22.50 -2.15 -0.99
N GLN A 272 -23.27 -3.19 -0.64
CA GLN A 272 -23.28 -3.78 0.71
C GLN A 272 -21.91 -4.23 1.19
N ARG A 273 -21.07 -4.77 0.30
CA ARG A 273 -19.69 -5.17 0.61
C ARG A 273 -18.80 -4.02 1.10
N TYR A 274 -19.20 -2.76 0.85
CA TYR A 274 -18.46 -1.57 1.25
C TYR A 274 -18.99 -0.94 2.55
N ILE A 275 -20.09 -1.44 3.12
CA ILE A 275 -20.67 -0.85 4.34
C ILE A 275 -19.64 -0.75 5.47
N ALA A 276 -18.87 -1.81 5.70
CA ALA A 276 -17.92 -1.89 6.81
C ALA A 276 -16.77 -0.87 6.70
N ILE A 277 -16.34 -0.50 5.48
CA ILE A 277 -15.31 0.53 5.29
C ILE A 277 -15.86 1.93 5.57
N PHE A 278 -17.09 2.24 5.12
CA PHE A 278 -17.69 3.57 5.38
C PHE A 278 -18.14 3.73 6.84
N GLN A 279 -18.51 2.64 7.53
CA GLN A 279 -18.73 2.66 8.98
C GLN A 279 -17.46 2.93 9.79
N SER A 280 -16.29 2.66 9.21
CA SER A 280 -15.00 2.92 9.85
C SER A 280 -14.56 4.40 9.71
N LEU A 281 -15.26 5.19 8.88
CA LEU A 281 -15.00 6.61 8.70
C LEU A 281 -15.65 7.45 9.81
N ARG A 282 -14.99 8.53 10.20
CA ARG A 282 -15.48 9.48 11.19
C ARG A 282 -16.33 10.55 10.51
N LEU A 283 -17.46 10.14 9.93
CA LEU A 283 -18.31 11.03 9.13
C LEU A 283 -18.84 12.23 9.94
N HIS A 284 -19.01 12.08 11.25
CA HIS A 284 -19.34 13.18 12.17
C HIS A 284 -18.25 14.27 12.26
N GLY A 285 -17.03 14.01 11.76
CA GLY A 285 -15.96 15.00 11.65
C GLY A 285 -16.07 15.91 10.42
N ILE A 286 -17.06 15.71 9.55
CA ILE A 286 -17.31 16.56 8.38
C ILE A 286 -18.28 17.67 8.80
N THR A 287 -17.74 18.80 9.28
CA THR A 287 -18.54 19.91 9.85
C THR A 287 -18.86 21.04 8.87
N SER A 288 -18.26 21.04 7.68
CA SER A 288 -18.46 22.08 6.65
C SER A 288 -19.82 21.92 5.98
N SER A 289 -20.62 22.98 5.93
CA SER A 289 -21.93 23.01 5.25
C SER A 289 -21.83 22.58 3.79
N LYS A 290 -20.84 23.12 3.05
CA LYS A 290 -20.59 22.73 1.65
C LYS A 290 -20.32 21.22 1.51
N HIS A 291 -19.53 20.64 2.41
CA HIS A 291 -19.23 19.20 2.34
C HIS A 291 -20.44 18.35 2.72
N LEU A 292 -21.29 18.82 3.63
CA LEU A 292 -22.54 18.15 4.00
C LEU A 292 -23.57 18.18 2.84
N GLU A 293 -23.64 19.28 2.09
CA GLU A 293 -24.44 19.36 0.85
C GLU A 293 -23.96 18.33 -0.17
N GLU A 294 -22.64 18.23 -0.39
CA GLU A 294 -22.06 17.22 -1.30
C GLU A 294 -22.37 15.77 -0.88
N LEU A 295 -22.38 15.49 0.44
CA LEU A 295 -22.78 14.16 0.97
C LEU A 295 -24.22 13.79 0.62
N TRP A 296 -25.09 14.78 0.52
CA TRP A 296 -26.49 14.59 0.15
C TRP A 296 -26.63 14.34 -1.36
N ASP A 297 -25.93 15.14 -2.17
CA ASP A 297 -26.07 15.12 -3.63
C ASP A 297 -25.46 13.90 -4.29
N ILE A 298 -24.42 13.30 -3.70
CA ILE A 298 -23.70 12.16 -4.28
C ILE A 298 -24.54 10.87 -4.36
N ASN A 299 -25.69 10.78 -3.66
CA ASN A 299 -26.54 9.58 -3.60
C ASN A 299 -25.79 8.29 -3.20
N PHE A 300 -24.80 8.42 -2.30
CA PHE A 300 -23.92 7.31 -1.93
C PHE A 300 -24.28 6.69 -0.58
N LEU A 301 -24.47 7.53 0.44
CA LEU A 301 -24.74 7.12 1.82
C LEU A 301 -26.24 6.90 2.06
N PRO A 302 -26.64 5.88 2.86
CA PRO A 302 -28.03 5.68 3.25
C PRO A 302 -28.61 6.89 3.97
N LEU A 303 -29.89 7.21 3.71
CA LEU A 303 -30.58 8.32 4.36
C LEU A 303 -30.50 8.28 5.90
N PRO A 304 -30.66 7.13 6.59
CA PRO A 304 -30.53 7.07 8.05
C PRO A 304 -29.15 7.49 8.56
N TRP A 305 -28.09 7.32 7.77
CA TRP A 305 -26.75 7.74 8.15
C TRP A 305 -26.60 9.26 8.02
N LEU A 306 -27.08 9.83 6.92
CA LEU A 306 -27.08 11.28 6.71
C LEU A 306 -27.90 11.98 7.80
N THR A 307 -29.10 11.47 8.11
CA THR A 307 -29.94 11.99 9.20
C THR A 307 -29.23 11.93 10.54
N ARG A 308 -28.51 10.84 10.84
CA ARG A 308 -27.74 10.72 12.09
C ARG A 308 -26.58 11.73 12.15
N ILE A 309 -25.84 11.90 11.06
CA ILE A 309 -24.77 12.90 10.97
C ILE A 309 -25.32 14.30 11.25
N LEU A 310 -26.41 14.68 10.59
CA LEU A 310 -27.06 15.98 10.78
C LEU A 310 -27.63 16.14 12.20
N SER A 311 -28.24 15.10 12.75
CA SER A 311 -28.74 15.10 14.14
C SER A 311 -27.60 15.29 15.15
N ASP A 312 -26.46 14.60 14.97
CA ASP A 312 -25.27 14.77 15.80
C ASP A 312 -24.76 16.22 15.73
N HIS A 313 -24.70 16.80 14.53
CA HIS A 313 -24.28 18.20 14.36
C HIS A 313 -25.27 19.19 14.99
N TYR A 314 -26.58 18.98 14.82
CA TYR A 314 -27.61 19.80 15.43
C TYR A 314 -27.51 19.77 16.96
N HIS A 315 -27.41 18.57 17.55
CA HIS A 315 -27.22 18.42 18.99
C HIS A 315 -25.94 19.08 19.48
N ALA A 316 -24.82 18.95 18.75
CA ALA A 316 -23.57 19.60 19.13
C ALA A 316 -23.69 21.14 19.08
N LEU A 317 -24.35 21.70 18.07
CA LEU A 317 -24.56 23.14 17.96
C LEU A 317 -25.46 23.68 19.09
N GLU A 318 -26.58 23.02 19.36
CA GLU A 318 -27.50 23.38 20.46
C GLU A 318 -26.83 23.28 21.83
N ASN A 319 -25.97 22.28 22.04
CA ASN A 319 -25.23 22.10 23.30
C ASN A 319 -23.89 22.89 23.32
N GLY A 320 -23.78 23.98 22.56
CA GLY A 320 -22.63 24.89 22.60
C GLY A 320 -21.29 24.24 22.22
N GLY A 321 -21.34 23.29 21.28
CA GLY A 321 -20.23 22.55 20.68
C GLY A 321 -19.96 21.17 21.28
N ASP A 322 -20.74 20.69 22.24
CA ASP A 322 -20.46 19.42 22.91
C ASP A 322 -20.71 18.21 22.00
N MET A 323 -19.71 17.35 21.87
CA MET A 323 -19.78 16.12 21.07
C MET A 323 -20.32 14.95 21.91
N VAL A 324 -21.57 15.08 22.37
CA VAL A 324 -22.20 14.19 23.37
C VAL A 324 -22.20 12.71 22.96
N PHE A 325 -22.27 12.43 21.66
CA PHE A 325 -22.30 11.07 21.12
C PHE A 325 -20.91 10.47 20.86
N GLN A 326 -19.84 11.27 20.99
CA GLN A 326 -18.47 10.83 20.79
C GLN A 326 -17.73 10.73 22.14
N ARG A 327 -17.39 9.50 22.54
CA ARG A 327 -16.76 9.18 23.83
C ARG A 327 -15.35 8.63 23.67
N ASP A 328 -15.14 7.78 22.67
CA ASP A 328 -13.84 7.18 22.43
C ASP A 328 -12.97 8.09 21.56
N PHE A 329 -11.93 8.63 22.18
CA PHE A 329 -10.99 9.51 21.52
C PHE A 329 -10.25 8.82 20.35
N ASN A 330 -9.91 7.53 20.49
CA ASN A 330 -9.09 6.84 19.49
C ASN A 330 -9.83 6.67 18.16
N THR A 331 -11.14 6.44 18.22
CA THR A 331 -11.97 6.13 17.06
C THR A 331 -12.83 7.31 16.62
N GLN A 332 -13.09 8.31 17.48
CA GLN A 332 -14.07 9.36 17.21
C GLN A 332 -13.51 10.80 17.29
N ALA A 333 -12.26 11.02 17.72
CA ALA A 333 -11.68 12.37 17.65
C ALA A 333 -11.61 12.86 16.19
N VAL A 334 -11.97 14.11 15.95
CA VAL A 334 -11.86 14.73 14.61
C VAL A 334 -10.40 15.06 14.35
N ARG A 335 -9.88 14.66 13.19
CA ARG A 335 -8.47 14.81 12.83
C ARG A 335 -8.26 15.90 11.79
N PHE A 336 -7.23 16.69 12.00
CA PHE A 336 -6.68 17.62 11.01
C PHE A 336 -5.19 17.35 10.83
N GLY A 337 -4.73 17.29 9.58
CA GLY A 337 -3.39 16.85 9.22
C GLY A 337 -2.60 17.91 8.47
N LEU A 338 -1.33 18.10 8.85
CA LEU A 338 -0.35 18.87 8.08
C LEU A 338 0.77 17.95 7.60
N VAL A 339 1.24 18.15 6.36
CA VAL A 339 2.45 17.50 5.85
C VAL A 339 3.52 18.57 5.70
N LEU A 340 4.66 18.38 6.37
CA LEU A 340 5.81 19.26 6.25
C LEU A 340 6.83 18.64 5.30
N THR A 341 7.24 19.43 4.33
CA THR A 341 8.37 19.19 3.43
C THR A 341 9.55 20.08 3.84
N GLU A 342 10.62 20.15 3.05
CA GLU A 342 11.81 20.95 3.38
C GLU A 342 11.48 22.45 3.58
N GLU A 343 10.60 22.97 2.74
CA GLU A 343 10.07 24.33 2.78
C GLU A 343 8.55 24.33 2.60
N PRO A 344 7.84 25.36 3.12
CA PRO A 344 8.30 26.45 3.97
C PRO A 344 8.63 26.03 5.42
N ARG A 345 9.41 26.86 6.15
CA ARG A 345 9.75 26.63 7.57
C ARG A 345 8.56 26.79 8.52
N TYR A 346 7.43 27.28 8.03
CA TYR A 346 6.23 27.56 8.80
C TYR A 346 5.00 27.11 8.02
N HIS A 347 4.18 26.29 8.65
CA HIS A 347 2.87 25.89 8.14
C HIS A 347 1.82 26.21 9.19
N ALA A 348 0.72 26.82 8.75
CA ALA A 348 -0.44 27.06 9.58
C ALA A 348 -1.73 26.93 8.76
N GLU A 349 -2.77 26.40 9.41
CA GLU A 349 -4.10 26.26 8.83
C GLU A 349 -5.15 26.59 9.89
N ILE A 350 -6.24 27.24 9.47
CA ILE A 350 -7.39 27.51 10.32
C ILE A 350 -8.39 26.37 10.17
N VAL A 351 -8.73 25.74 11.28
CA VAL A 351 -9.75 24.69 11.36
C VAL A 351 -10.93 25.15 12.19
N SER A 352 -12.13 24.68 11.85
CA SER A 352 -13.40 25.07 12.47
C SER A 352 -14.17 23.83 12.92
N ILE A 353 -14.61 23.84 14.18
CA ILE A 353 -15.48 22.81 14.75
C ILE A 353 -16.57 23.51 15.56
N TYR A 354 -17.84 23.36 15.14
CA TYR A 354 -19.01 23.92 15.82
C TYR A 354 -18.86 25.41 16.22
N GLY A 355 -18.27 26.20 15.33
CA GLY A 355 -18.06 27.64 15.49
C GLY A 355 -16.93 28.06 16.42
N PHE A 356 -16.08 27.12 16.82
CA PHE A 356 -14.79 27.39 17.43
C PHE A 356 -13.68 27.27 16.38
N PHE A 357 -12.84 28.31 16.27
CA PHE A 357 -11.74 28.39 15.32
C PHE A 357 -10.41 28.11 16.01
N PHE A 358 -9.59 27.26 15.41
CA PHE A 358 -8.25 26.94 15.87
C PHE A 358 -7.26 27.11 14.72
N GLU A 359 -6.14 27.76 14.99
CA GLU A 359 -4.98 27.76 14.11
C GLU A 359 -4.06 26.62 14.53
N ILE A 360 -3.95 25.59 13.69
CA ILE A 360 -2.95 24.54 13.87
C ILE A 360 -1.63 24.99 13.25
N LYS A 361 -0.52 24.77 13.96
CA LYS A 361 0.80 25.27 13.55
C LYS A 361 1.87 24.21 13.62
N ALA A 362 2.74 24.26 12.62
CA ALA A 362 4.00 23.56 12.60
C ALA A 362 5.11 24.54 12.24
N VAL A 363 6.13 24.64 13.10
CA VAL A 363 7.23 25.59 12.95
C VAL A 363 8.55 24.84 13.01
N ARG A 364 9.37 25.01 11.98
CA ARG A 364 10.78 24.59 11.93
C ARG A 364 11.63 25.75 12.44
N HIS A 365 12.40 25.52 13.50
CA HIS A 365 13.31 26.49 14.08
C HIS A 365 14.68 26.36 13.41
N GLU A 366 15.57 25.55 14.01
CA GLU A 366 16.87 25.17 13.45
C GLU A 366 16.75 23.91 12.58
N ALA A 367 17.86 23.43 12.00
CA ALA A 367 17.88 22.44 10.92
C ALA A 367 16.93 21.25 11.11
N SER A 368 16.81 20.72 12.34
CA SER A 368 15.95 19.57 12.67
C SER A 368 15.00 19.81 13.84
N ALA A 369 14.91 21.03 14.37
CA ALA A 369 14.08 21.31 15.55
C ALA A 369 12.68 21.80 15.15
N TYR A 370 11.65 21.04 15.51
CA TYR A 370 10.26 21.34 15.18
C TYR A 370 9.41 21.62 16.42
N SER A 371 8.42 22.48 16.26
CA SER A 371 7.38 22.73 17.26
C SER A 371 6.00 22.68 16.64
N PHE A 372 5.12 21.90 17.26
CA PHE A 372 3.73 21.73 16.83
C PHE A 372 2.79 22.14 17.96
N TYR A 373 1.79 22.96 17.64
CA TYR A 373 0.79 23.41 18.61
C TYR A 373 -0.46 23.89 17.90
N MET A 374 -1.55 24.00 18.65
CA MET A 374 -2.79 24.60 18.20
C MET A 374 -3.10 25.84 19.07
N GLN A 375 -3.75 26.83 18.48
CA GLN A 375 -4.16 28.04 19.17
C GLN A 375 -5.60 28.39 18.82
N ARG A 376 -6.43 28.63 19.83
CA ARG A 376 -7.79 29.13 19.61
C ARG A 376 -7.76 30.59 19.14
N VAL A 377 -8.55 30.88 18.13
CA VAL A 377 -8.65 32.19 17.47
C VAL A 377 -10.06 32.76 17.63
N LYS A 378 -10.19 34.08 17.70
CA LYS A 378 -11.49 34.76 17.74
C LYS A 378 -12.11 34.78 16.35
N HIS A 379 -13.44 34.68 16.26
CA HIS A 379 -14.16 34.73 14.97
C HIS A 379 -13.93 36.02 14.18
N ALA A 380 -13.67 37.15 14.86
CA ALA A 380 -13.40 38.44 14.24
C ALA A 380 -11.91 38.66 13.90
N ASP A 381 -11.05 37.66 14.10
CA ASP A 381 -9.64 37.76 13.78
C ASP A 381 -9.46 37.80 12.24
N PRO A 382 -8.70 38.75 11.69
CA PRO A 382 -8.46 38.85 10.25
C PRO A 382 -7.83 37.61 9.61
N ILE A 383 -7.21 36.73 10.39
CA ILE A 383 -6.65 35.47 9.89
C ILE A 383 -7.72 34.48 9.43
N ILE A 384 -8.96 34.64 9.91
CA ILE A 384 -10.09 33.85 9.46
C ILE A 384 -10.50 34.40 8.09
N SER A 385 -10.37 33.57 7.05
CA SER A 385 -10.74 33.97 5.70
C SER A 385 -12.21 34.41 5.66
N PHE A 386 -12.52 35.40 4.82
CA PHE A 386 -13.89 35.90 4.62
C PHE A 386 -14.88 34.76 4.32
N PHE A 387 -14.48 33.79 3.48
CA PHE A 387 -15.29 32.62 3.12
C PHE A 387 -15.59 31.71 4.32
N THR A 388 -14.66 31.58 5.27
CA THR A 388 -14.88 30.81 6.50
C THR A 388 -15.87 31.55 7.41
N ALA A 389 -15.81 32.88 7.48
CA ALA A 389 -16.64 33.68 8.37
C ALA A 389 -18.11 33.79 7.93
N GLU A 390 -18.41 33.79 6.63
CA GLU A 390 -19.77 34.03 6.12
C GLU A 390 -20.71 32.82 6.26
N ARG A 391 -20.17 31.60 6.17
CA ARG A 391 -20.98 30.36 6.15
C ARG A 391 -20.76 29.42 7.34
N SER A 392 -19.79 29.69 8.21
CA SER A 392 -19.56 28.86 9.40
C SER A 392 -20.42 29.34 10.57
N PRO A 393 -20.89 28.41 11.43
CA PRO A 393 -21.42 28.81 12.73
C PRO A 393 -20.34 29.57 13.51
N VAL A 394 -20.75 30.45 14.42
CA VAL A 394 -19.84 31.18 15.31
C VAL A 394 -20.29 30.99 16.76
N SER A 395 -19.39 30.46 17.59
CA SER A 395 -19.64 30.35 19.02
C SER A 395 -19.16 31.60 19.76
N LEU A 396 -20.02 32.16 20.61
CA LEU A 396 -19.71 33.32 21.46
C LEU A 396 -19.14 32.92 22.84
N LYS A 397 -19.05 31.62 23.15
CA LYS A 397 -18.49 31.14 24.42
C LYS A 397 -17.05 31.65 24.60
N GLN A 398 -16.73 32.18 25.78
CA GLN A 398 -15.39 32.72 26.06
C GLN A 398 -14.31 31.64 26.17
N GLU A 399 -14.70 30.44 26.57
CA GLU A 399 -13.83 29.28 26.75
C GLU A 399 -14.43 28.04 26.08
N ARG A 400 -13.55 27.11 25.70
CA ARG A 400 -13.94 25.78 25.19
C ARG A 400 -13.04 24.74 25.81
N GLU A 401 -13.61 23.79 26.55
CA GLU A 401 -12.86 22.61 26.96
C GLU A 401 -12.64 21.71 25.75
N VAL A 402 -11.40 21.30 25.53
CA VAL A 402 -10.99 20.44 24.42
C VAL A 402 -10.11 19.34 24.97
N LYS A 403 -10.48 18.11 24.65
CA LYS A 403 -9.62 16.94 24.77
C LYS A 403 -8.87 16.78 23.45
N TYR A 404 -7.54 16.73 23.48
CA TYR A 404 -6.73 16.73 22.27
C TYR A 404 -5.45 15.89 22.38
N GLU A 405 -4.86 15.60 21.22
CA GLU A 405 -3.57 14.95 21.03
C GLU A 405 -2.91 15.54 19.78
N ILE A 406 -1.61 15.83 19.86
CA ILE A 406 -0.78 16.23 18.71
C ILE A 406 0.22 15.12 18.47
N LYS A 407 0.23 14.57 17.26
CA LYS A 407 1.10 13.46 16.85
C LYS A 407 1.85 13.82 15.58
N ALA A 408 3.18 13.73 15.60
CA ALA A 408 4.03 13.85 14.42
C ALA A 408 4.64 12.49 14.09
N GLN A 409 4.60 12.10 12.82
CA GLN A 409 5.07 10.83 12.31
C GLN A 409 6.06 11.08 11.17
N CYS A 410 7.20 10.39 11.17
CA CYS A 410 8.23 10.52 10.13
C CYS A 410 9.05 9.24 10.02
N GLN A 411 9.84 9.11 8.95
CA GLN A 411 10.74 7.99 8.77
C GLN A 411 12.19 8.41 9.04
N ILE A 412 12.83 7.80 10.04
CA ILE A 412 14.24 8.05 10.43
C ILE A 412 14.99 6.73 10.24
N ASP A 413 16.06 6.74 9.45
CA ASP A 413 16.89 5.57 9.13
C ASP A 413 16.07 4.34 8.68
N GLY A 414 15.04 4.59 7.86
CA GLY A 414 14.14 3.56 7.33
C GLY A 414 13.07 3.08 8.30
N LYS A 415 13.03 3.55 9.55
CA LYS A 415 12.02 3.19 10.56
C LYS A 415 11.03 4.32 10.80
N TRP A 416 9.77 3.96 11.06
CA TRP A 416 8.76 4.93 11.43
C TRP A 416 8.87 5.30 12.90
N GLU A 417 9.05 6.59 13.16
CA GLU A 417 9.11 7.18 14.49
C GLU A 417 7.88 8.07 14.73
N GLU A 418 7.39 8.05 15.97
CA GLU A 418 6.23 8.84 16.41
C GLU A 418 6.59 9.74 17.58
N PHE A 419 6.26 11.02 17.47
CA PHE A 419 6.36 12.00 18.53
C PHE A 419 4.96 12.46 18.90
N THR A 420 4.56 12.27 20.14
CA THR A 420 3.20 12.61 20.57
C THR A 420 3.20 13.43 21.85
N THR A 421 2.22 14.32 21.98
CA THR A 421 1.83 14.76 23.32
C THR A 421 1.12 13.61 24.02
N GLU A 422 1.08 13.66 25.35
CA GLU A 422 0.04 12.95 26.08
C GLU A 422 -1.34 13.43 25.64
N ARG A 423 -2.37 12.65 25.95
CA ARG A 423 -3.75 13.08 25.78
C ARG A 423 -4.10 14.07 26.87
N LEU A 424 -4.45 15.28 26.45
CA LEU A 424 -4.66 16.40 27.37
C LEU A 424 -6.10 16.90 27.26
N THR A 425 -6.64 17.35 28.37
CA THR A 425 -7.87 18.14 28.41
C THR A 425 -7.52 19.54 28.89
N GLN A 426 -7.84 20.55 28.10
CA GLN A 426 -7.53 21.94 28.39
C GLN A 426 -8.72 22.84 28.06
N LYS A 427 -8.97 23.85 28.89
CA LYS A 427 -9.87 24.95 28.57
C LYS A 427 -9.15 26.00 27.72
N PHE A 428 -9.58 26.15 26.48
CA PHE A 428 -9.04 27.11 25.54
C PHE A 428 -9.81 28.42 25.61
N GLY A 429 -9.16 29.47 26.09
CA GLY A 429 -9.65 30.85 25.99
C GLY A 429 -9.24 31.50 24.67
N VAL A 430 -9.52 32.81 24.51
CA VAL A 430 -9.10 33.60 23.34
C VAL A 430 -7.88 34.47 23.60
N LYS A 431 -7.44 34.60 24.86
CA LYS A 431 -6.26 35.36 25.26
C LYS A 431 -5.13 34.41 25.69
N LYS A 432 -3.87 34.84 25.50
CA LYS A 432 -2.71 34.11 26.03
C LYS A 432 -2.68 34.19 27.56
N PRO A 433 -2.20 33.14 28.27
CA PRO A 433 -1.68 31.89 27.72
C PRO A 433 -2.76 30.84 27.38
N ALA A 434 -3.99 31.02 27.88
CA ALA A 434 -5.07 30.03 27.79
C ALA A 434 -5.52 29.69 26.35
N SER A 435 -5.21 30.52 25.36
CA SER A 435 -5.53 30.23 23.96
C SER A 435 -4.64 29.20 23.29
N LYS A 436 -3.48 28.85 23.86
CA LYS A 436 -2.48 27.99 23.22
C LYS A 436 -2.39 26.62 23.89
N SER A 437 -2.25 25.56 23.10
CA SER A 437 -2.03 24.21 23.62
C SER A 437 -0.63 24.03 24.22
N LYS A 438 -0.42 22.93 24.95
CA LYS A 438 0.94 22.39 25.16
C LYS A 438 1.64 22.22 23.80
N VAL A 439 2.90 22.64 23.73
CA VAL A 439 3.72 22.56 22.51
C VAL A 439 4.40 21.19 22.46
N LEU A 440 4.20 20.45 21.38
CA LEU A 440 5.02 19.29 21.05
C LEU A 440 6.33 19.77 20.43
N LYS A 441 7.45 19.53 21.09
CA LYS A 441 8.78 19.79 20.55
C LYS A 441 9.40 18.46 20.13
N ALA A 442 9.96 18.40 18.93
CA ALA A 442 10.61 17.20 18.41
C ALA A 442 11.87 17.58 17.62
N SER A 443 12.91 16.76 17.73
CA SER A 443 14.10 16.85 16.88
C SER A 443 13.99 15.78 15.80
N ILE A 444 13.72 16.20 14.58
CA ILE A 444 13.41 15.31 13.45
C ILE A 444 14.41 15.58 12.32
N PRO A 445 15.31 14.64 12.01
CA PRO A 445 16.37 14.84 11.03
C PRO A 445 15.90 14.74 9.58
N SER A 446 14.72 14.16 9.34
CA SER A 446 14.20 13.81 8.01
C SER A 446 12.79 14.34 7.75
N VAL A 447 12.51 14.58 6.48
CA VAL A 447 11.17 14.92 5.95
C VAL A 447 10.76 13.85 4.93
N PRO A 448 9.47 13.67 4.62
CA PRO A 448 8.30 14.41 5.12
C PRO A 448 7.89 14.08 6.56
N ILE A 449 7.28 15.05 7.24
CA ILE A 449 6.70 14.89 8.57
C ILE A 449 5.18 15.02 8.47
N TYR A 450 4.46 14.03 8.99
CA TYR A 450 3.01 13.96 8.97
C TYR A 450 2.48 14.26 10.37
N VAL A 451 1.82 15.41 10.53
CA VAL A 451 1.36 15.90 11.83
C VAL A 451 -0.15 15.84 11.91
N THR A 452 -0.69 15.08 12.85
CA THR A 452 -2.12 14.97 13.12
C THR A 452 -2.47 15.71 14.41
N PHE A 453 -3.43 16.60 14.33
CA PHE A 453 -4.08 17.25 15.46
C PHE A 453 -5.47 16.62 15.65
N SER A 454 -5.66 15.93 16.77
CA SER A 454 -6.93 15.26 17.10
C SER A 454 -7.71 16.08 18.12
N PHE A 455 -8.99 16.32 17.86
CA PHE A 455 -9.88 17.14 18.68
C PHE A 455 -11.10 16.33 19.12
N LEU A 456 -11.49 16.49 20.38
CA LEU A 456 -12.78 16.04 20.90
C LEU A 456 -13.30 17.09 21.89
N PHE A 457 -14.54 17.53 21.70
CA PHE A 457 -15.19 18.49 22.59
C PHE A 457 -16.04 17.73 23.61
N PRO A 458 -15.54 17.51 24.84
CA PRO A 458 -16.28 16.74 25.85
C PRO A 458 -17.58 17.44 26.23
N SER A 459 -18.55 16.68 26.72
CA SER A 459 -19.77 17.23 27.33
C SER A 459 -19.41 18.03 28.58
N SER A 460 -19.94 19.25 28.67
CA SER A 460 -19.70 20.19 29.76
C SER A 460 -20.50 19.88 31.02
#